data_AF-A0A3C0SMV0-F1
#
_entry.id   AF-A0A3C0SMV0-F1
#
_cell.length_a   1.000
_cell.length_b   1.000
_cell.length_c   1.000
_cell.angle_alpha   90.00
_cell.angle_beta   90.00
_cell.angle_gamma   90.00
#
_symmetry.space_group_name_H-M   'P 1'
#
loop_
_entity.id
_entity.type
_entity.pdbx_description
1 polymer ?
#
loop_
_entity_poly.entity_id
_entity_poly.type
_entity_poly.pdbx_seq_one_letter_code
_entity_poly.pdbx_strand_id
1 'polypeptide(L)'
;SMAKALILDACATVAIEEICENVCKELKEIVHKENKVLTSRYSPGYGDLPIDIQKSFLAILDAGNTIGLTASSHNILIPRKSVTAIVGVIEKEDKNTEEISCLDCNKHDSCTFRKGDDKRGN
;
A
#
# COMPACT_ATOMS: atom_id res chain seq x y z
N SER A 1 -3.99 24.69 17.03
CA SER A 1 -4.11 25.48 15.79
C SER A 1 -4.26 24.53 14.61
N MET A 2 -4.93 24.95 13.55
CA MET A 2 -5.11 24.14 12.34
C MET A 2 -3.77 23.66 11.73
N ALA A 3 -2.74 24.51 11.77
CA ALA A 3 -1.40 24.14 11.31
C ALA A 3 -0.82 22.91 12.06
N LYS A 4 -0.96 22.83 13.38
CA LYS A 4 -0.46 21.67 14.15
C LYS A 4 -1.21 20.39 13.80
N ALA A 5 -2.52 20.46 13.59
CA ALA A 5 -3.33 19.31 13.19
C ALA A 5 -2.90 18.79 11.81
N LEU A 6 -2.69 19.69 10.84
CA LEU A 6 -2.19 19.33 9.51
C LEU A 6 -0.80 18.70 9.56
N ILE A 7 0.12 19.26 10.37
CA ILE A 7 1.47 18.71 10.55
C ILE A 7 1.39 17.28 11.13
N LEU A 8 0.58 17.06 12.17
CA LEU A 8 0.42 15.73 12.75
C LEU A 8 -0.22 14.73 11.78
N ASP A 9 -1.19 15.17 10.97
CA ASP A 9 -1.82 14.33 9.94
C ASP A 9 -0.80 13.89 8.87
N ALA A 10 0.07 14.80 8.44
CA ALA A 10 1.16 14.50 7.53
C ALA A 10 2.17 13.51 8.17
N CYS A 11 2.60 13.77 9.41
CA CYS A 11 3.50 12.87 10.14
C CYS A 11 2.90 11.47 10.30
N ALA A 12 1.61 11.36 10.63
CA ALA A 12 0.93 10.09 10.77
C ALA A 12 0.85 9.33 9.44
N THR A 13 0.71 10.05 8.32
CA THR A 13 0.72 9.44 6.97
C THR A 13 2.08 8.82 6.69
N VAL A 14 3.15 9.60 6.85
CA VAL A 14 4.53 9.14 6.61
C VAL A 14 4.90 7.99 7.54
N ALA A 15 4.50 8.07 8.82
CA ALA A 15 4.77 7.01 9.78
C ALA A 15 4.16 5.66 9.37
N ILE A 16 2.92 5.66 8.87
CA ILE A 16 2.25 4.43 8.41
C ILE A 16 2.92 3.88 7.15
N GLU A 17 3.33 4.75 6.21
CA GLU A 17 4.03 4.34 5.00
C GLU A 17 5.38 3.66 5.34
N GLU A 18 6.17 4.29 6.21
CA GLU A 18 7.46 3.78 6.69
C GLU A 18 7.31 2.41 7.40
N ILE A 19 6.28 2.25 8.23
CA ILE A 19 5.99 0.96 8.88
C ILE A 19 5.73 -0.12 7.82
N CYS A 20 4.94 0.18 6.80
CA CYS A 20 4.64 -0.79 5.75
C CYS A 20 5.87 -1.15 4.91
N GLU A 21 6.77 -0.19 4.65
CA GLU A 21 8.03 -0.44 3.97
C GLU A 21 8.92 -1.38 4.78
N ASN A 22 9.05 -1.13 6.09
CA ASN A 22 9.81 -1.98 6.99
C ASN A 22 9.25 -3.42 7.04
N VAL A 23 7.93 -3.58 7.16
CA VAL A 23 7.28 -4.90 7.10
C VAL A 23 7.56 -5.61 5.77
N CYS A 24 7.47 -4.89 4.64
CA CYS A 24 7.78 -5.48 3.34
C CYS A 24 9.26 -5.87 3.22
N LYS A 25 10.17 -5.09 3.79
CA LYS A 25 11.61 -5.39 3.81
C LYS A 25 11.90 -6.67 4.59
N GLU A 26 11.32 -6.81 5.78
CA GLU A 26 11.43 -8.04 6.58
C GLU A 26 10.87 -9.25 5.83
N LEU A 27 9.69 -9.12 5.21
CA LEU A 27 9.12 -10.19 4.40
C LEU A 27 9.99 -10.55 3.19
N LYS A 28 10.62 -9.56 2.53
CA LYS A 28 11.57 -9.80 1.41
C LYS A 28 12.73 -10.67 1.88
N GLU A 29 13.31 -10.36 3.03
CA GLU A 29 14.43 -11.14 3.60
C GLU A 29 14.02 -12.58 3.95
N ILE A 30 12.78 -12.79 4.38
CA ILE A 30 12.23 -14.12 4.66
C ILE A 30 12.08 -14.93 3.37
N VAL A 31 11.37 -14.40 2.37
CA VAL A 31 11.08 -15.15 1.13
C VAL A 31 12.31 -15.36 0.25
N HIS A 32 13.31 -14.47 0.36
CA HIS A 32 14.55 -14.62 -0.40
C HIS A 32 15.34 -15.88 -0.03
N LYS A 33 15.23 -16.33 1.23
CA LYS A 33 15.83 -17.59 1.69
C LYS A 33 15.23 -18.82 1.01
N GLU A 34 14.02 -18.68 0.46
CA GLU A 34 13.31 -19.71 -0.29
C GLU A 34 13.44 -19.53 -1.81
N ASN A 35 14.36 -18.68 -2.29
CA ASN A 35 14.51 -18.33 -3.70
C ASN A 35 13.26 -17.70 -4.34
N LYS A 36 12.44 -17.02 -3.53
CA LYS A 36 11.24 -16.28 -3.96
C LYS A 36 11.43 -14.78 -3.85
N VAL A 37 10.53 -14.02 -4.48
CA VAL A 37 10.48 -12.55 -4.44
C VAL A 37 9.06 -12.06 -4.16
N LEU A 38 8.95 -10.86 -3.60
CA LEU A 38 7.66 -10.21 -3.34
C LEU A 38 7.26 -9.32 -4.50
N THR A 39 5.98 -9.33 -4.85
CA THR A 39 5.40 -8.34 -5.78
C THR A 39 5.26 -6.97 -5.09
N SER A 40 4.96 -5.94 -5.88
CA SER A 40 4.51 -4.65 -5.34
C SER A 40 3.22 -4.81 -4.51
N ARG A 41 3.05 -3.94 -3.51
CA ARG A 41 1.84 -3.89 -2.66
C ARG A 41 0.63 -3.51 -3.49
N TYR A 42 -0.47 -4.23 -3.28
CA TYR A 42 -1.71 -3.99 -3.98
C TYR A 42 -2.91 -3.83 -3.04
N SER A 43 -3.65 -2.73 -3.16
CA SER A 43 -4.65 -2.30 -2.16
C SER A 43 -6.00 -2.04 -2.80
N PRO A 44 -7.13 -2.34 -2.12
CA PRO A 44 -8.45 -2.01 -2.67
C PRO A 44 -8.57 -0.52 -3.01
N GLY A 45 -9.10 -0.22 -4.19
CA GLY A 45 -9.19 1.14 -4.74
C GLY A 45 -7.99 1.59 -5.57
N TYR A 46 -6.94 0.76 -5.71
CA TYR A 46 -5.81 1.00 -6.61
C TYR A 46 -5.87 0.06 -7.83
N GLY A 47 -5.39 0.55 -8.98
CA GLY A 47 -5.29 -0.23 -10.22
C GLY A 47 -6.66 -0.71 -10.73
N ASP A 48 -6.80 -2.03 -10.84
CA ASP A 48 -8.01 -2.76 -11.18
C ASP A 48 -8.76 -3.35 -9.97
N LEU A 49 -8.27 -3.17 -8.74
CA LEU A 49 -8.86 -3.74 -7.53
C LEU A 49 -10.00 -2.85 -7.00
N PRO A 50 -11.24 -3.34 -7.03
CA PRO A 50 -12.38 -2.54 -6.61
C PRO A 50 -12.31 -2.13 -5.14
N ILE A 51 -12.77 -0.92 -4.79
CA ILE A 51 -12.78 -0.45 -3.39
C ILE A 51 -13.89 -1.12 -2.55
N ASP A 52 -14.89 -1.71 -3.20
CA ASP A 52 -16.01 -2.39 -2.55
C ASP A 52 -15.61 -3.66 -1.79
N ILE A 53 -14.50 -4.31 -2.18
CA ILE A 53 -13.98 -5.48 -1.48
C ILE A 53 -13.35 -5.16 -0.13
N GLN A 54 -13.10 -3.88 0.19
CA GLN A 54 -12.38 -3.45 1.39
C GLN A 54 -12.97 -4.03 2.70
N LYS A 55 -14.30 -4.06 2.83
CA LYS A 55 -14.97 -4.60 4.03
C LYS A 55 -14.77 -6.11 4.16
N SER A 56 -14.94 -6.84 3.07
CA SER A 56 -14.72 -8.28 3.04
C SER A 56 -13.26 -8.61 3.31
N PHE A 57 -12.33 -7.82 2.77
CA PHE A 57 -10.90 -7.94 3.02
C PHE A 57 -10.56 -7.78 4.51
N LEU A 58 -11.11 -6.75 5.18
CA LEU A 58 -10.93 -6.56 6.62
C LEU A 58 -11.56 -7.69 7.46
N ALA A 59 -12.69 -8.24 7.01
CA ALA A 59 -13.35 -9.35 7.69
C ALA A 59 -12.52 -10.64 7.62
N ILE A 60 -11.90 -10.94 6.47
CA ILE A 60 -11.00 -12.10 6.31
C ILE A 60 -9.78 -11.98 7.23
N LEU A 61 -9.24 -10.77 7.38
CA LEU A 61 -8.11 -10.50 8.26
C LEU A 61 -8.48 -10.38 9.75
N ASP A 62 -9.77 -10.46 10.08
CA ASP A 62 -10.31 -10.17 11.41
C ASP A 62 -9.78 -8.83 12.00
N ALA A 63 -9.58 -7.84 11.12
CA ALA A 63 -8.85 -6.62 11.46
C ALA A 63 -9.62 -5.73 12.45
N GLY A 64 -10.96 -5.80 12.42
CA GLY A 64 -11.82 -5.06 13.34
C GLY A 64 -11.67 -5.54 14.78
N ASN A 65 -11.54 -6.85 15.01
CA ASN A 65 -11.37 -7.40 16.35
C ASN A 65 -9.91 -7.36 16.80
N THR A 66 -8.96 -7.59 15.87
CA THR A 66 -7.54 -7.69 16.20
C THR A 66 -6.90 -6.34 16.49
N ILE A 67 -7.19 -5.33 15.65
CA ILE A 67 -6.53 -4.01 15.72
C ILE A 67 -7.51 -2.83 15.68
N GLY A 68 -8.82 -3.08 15.67
CA GLY A 68 -9.84 -2.01 15.61
C GLY A 68 -9.96 -1.34 14.24
N LEU A 69 -9.36 -1.90 13.19
CA LEU A 69 -9.41 -1.32 11.85
C LEU A 69 -10.70 -1.71 11.14
N THR A 70 -11.49 -0.72 10.76
CA THR A 70 -12.80 -0.89 10.11
C THR A 70 -12.89 -0.06 8.83
N ALA A 71 -14.02 -0.15 8.11
CA ALA A 71 -14.30 0.69 6.95
C ALA A 71 -15.68 1.34 7.05
N SER A 72 -15.77 2.59 6.57
CA SER A 72 -17.01 3.38 6.55
C SER A 72 -18.05 2.80 5.58
N SER A 73 -19.24 3.41 5.53
CA SER A 73 -20.25 3.07 4.52
C SER A 73 -19.73 3.18 3.07
N HIS A 74 -18.77 4.08 2.84
CA HIS A 74 -18.12 4.32 1.54
C HIS A 74 -16.77 3.60 1.40
N ASN A 75 -16.51 2.57 2.22
CA ASN A 75 -15.31 1.73 2.17
C ASN A 75 -13.99 2.47 2.45
N ILE A 76 -14.04 3.62 3.13
CA ILE A 76 -12.86 4.33 3.61
C ILE A 76 -12.44 3.77 4.97
N LEU A 77 -11.15 3.49 5.15
CA LEU A 77 -10.61 2.98 6.41
C LEU A 77 -10.84 3.94 7.58
N ILE A 78 -11.15 3.35 8.73
CA ILE A 78 -11.30 4.04 10.02
C ILE A 78 -10.49 3.25 11.05
N PRO A 79 -9.39 3.83 11.60
CA PRO A 79 -8.85 5.17 11.35
C PRO A 79 -8.39 5.44 9.90
N ARG A 80 -8.36 6.72 9.49
CA ARG A 80 -8.06 7.11 8.09
C ARG A 80 -6.60 6.95 7.68
N LYS A 81 -5.67 7.04 8.63
CA LYS A 81 -4.24 6.83 8.41
C LYS A 81 -3.93 5.36 8.65
N SER A 82 -4.32 4.54 7.69
CA SER A 82 -4.18 3.09 7.74
C SER A 82 -4.02 2.57 6.32
N VAL A 83 -3.34 1.44 6.19
CA VAL A 83 -3.07 0.80 4.91
C VAL A 83 -3.50 -0.66 5.01
N THR A 84 -4.16 -1.14 3.96
CA THR A 84 -4.42 -2.56 3.73
C THR A 84 -3.85 -2.93 2.38
N ALA A 85 -2.99 -3.94 2.32
CA ALA A 85 -2.36 -4.34 1.08
C ALA A 85 -2.21 -5.85 0.99
N ILE A 86 -2.18 -6.33 -0.25
CA ILE A 86 -1.87 -7.68 -0.67
C ILE A 86 -0.45 -7.63 -1.25
N VAL A 87 0.36 -8.62 -0.90
CA VAL A 87 1.70 -8.79 -1.46
C VAL A 87 1.80 -10.24 -1.93
N GLY A 88 2.05 -10.43 -3.21
CA GLY A 88 2.25 -11.75 -3.80
C GLY A 88 3.66 -12.27 -3.52
N VAL A 89 3.80 -13.58 -3.39
CA VAL A 89 5.09 -14.28 -3.32
C VAL A 89 5.21 -15.12 -4.58
N ILE A 90 6.25 -14.89 -5.36
CA ILE A 90 6.49 -15.57 -6.65
C ILE A 90 7.92 -16.12 -6.71
N GLU A 91 8.16 -17.09 -7.59
CA GLU A 91 9.51 -17.63 -7.81
C GLU A 91 10.42 -16.57 -8.43
N LYS A 92 11.69 -16.53 -8.04
CA LYS A 92 12.65 -15.49 -8.51
C LYS A 92 12.89 -15.52 -10.02
N GLU A 93 12.63 -16.65 -10.66
CA GLU A 93 12.79 -16.86 -12.10
C GLU A 93 11.65 -16.19 -12.91
N ASP A 94 10.50 -15.95 -12.27
CA ASP A 94 9.36 -15.24 -12.85
C ASP A 94 9.55 -13.71 -12.70
N LYS A 95 10.41 -13.14 -13.56
CA LYS A 95 10.53 -11.71 -13.98
C LYS A 95 10.38 -10.55 -12.95
N ASN A 96 11.25 -9.55 -13.15
CA ASN A 96 11.16 -8.13 -12.76
C ASN A 96 9.98 -7.75 -11.85
N THR A 97 10.18 -7.89 -10.54
CA THR A 97 9.47 -7.11 -9.53
C THR A 97 9.96 -5.66 -9.59
N GLU A 98 9.75 -4.99 -10.72
CA GLU A 98 10.02 -3.55 -10.84
C GLU A 98 9.02 -2.80 -9.95
N GLU A 99 9.52 -1.78 -9.25
CA GLU A 99 8.66 -0.87 -8.50
C GLU A 99 7.72 -0.17 -9.46
N ILE A 100 6.42 -0.21 -9.18
CA ILE A 100 5.40 0.46 -9.99
C ILE A 100 5.67 1.96 -9.91
N SER A 101 6.16 2.53 -11.01
CA SER A 101 6.40 3.96 -11.11
C SER A 101 5.14 4.70 -11.54
N CYS A 102 5.14 6.04 -11.47
CA CYS A 102 4.04 6.83 -12.05
C CYS A 102 3.84 6.51 -13.53
N LEU A 103 4.91 6.14 -14.26
CA LEU A 103 4.87 5.77 -15.67
C LEU A 103 4.08 4.47 -15.92
N ASP A 104 3.99 3.61 -14.91
CA ASP A 104 3.31 2.30 -15.00
C ASP A 104 1.85 2.37 -14.49
N CYS A 105 1.37 3.56 -14.11
CA CYS A 105 0.02 3.76 -13.59
C CYS A 105 -1.01 3.89 -14.73
N ASN A 106 -2.14 3.18 -14.63
CA ASN A 106 -3.24 3.26 -15.60
C ASN A 106 -3.89 4.65 -15.72
N LYS A 107 -3.64 5.56 -14.76
CA LYS A 107 -4.12 6.94 -14.77
C LYS A 107 -3.04 7.95 -15.14
N HIS A 108 -1.84 7.51 -15.54
CA HIS A 108 -0.68 8.35 -15.80
C HIS A 108 -1.02 9.59 -16.64
N ASP A 109 -1.66 9.40 -17.79
CA ASP A 109 -1.94 10.48 -18.76
C ASP A 109 -2.98 11.51 -18.27
N SER A 110 -3.77 11.15 -17.26
CA SER A 110 -4.85 12.00 -16.70
C SER A 110 -4.60 12.44 -15.26
N CYS A 111 -3.46 12.06 -14.66
CA CYS A 111 -3.20 12.28 -13.25
C CYS A 111 -2.60 13.67 -12.99
N THR A 112 -3.35 14.54 -12.30
CA THR A 112 -2.87 15.87 -11.87
C THR A 112 -1.81 15.81 -10.76
N PHE A 113 -1.55 14.64 -10.18
CA PHE A 113 -0.62 14.42 -9.07
C PHE A 113 0.61 13.59 -9.45
N ARG A 114 0.90 13.43 -10.75
CA ARG A 114 2.10 12.69 -11.19
C ARG A 114 3.37 13.29 -10.57
N LYS A 115 4.21 12.43 -9.96
CA LYS A 115 5.61 12.79 -9.74
C LYS A 115 6.25 12.83 -11.13
N GLY A 116 7.03 13.88 -11.45
CA GLY A 116 7.65 14.03 -12.77
C GLY A 116 8.42 12.77 -13.19
N ASP A 117 8.58 12.59 -14.50
CA ASP A 117 9.05 11.36 -15.19
C ASP A 117 10.48 10.88 -14.83
N ASP A 118 11.05 11.32 -13.70
CA ASP A 118 12.38 10.94 -13.26
C ASP A 118 12.37 9.56 -12.61
N LYS A 119 12.95 8.58 -13.33
CA LYS A 119 13.41 7.29 -12.80
C LYS A 119 14.62 7.42 -11.85
N ARG A 120 14.65 8.41 -10.96
CA ARG A 120 15.71 8.57 -9.96
C ARG A 120 15.16 9.02 -8.62
N GLY A 121 15.27 8.13 -7.64
CA GLY A 121 15.31 8.46 -6.23
C GLY A 121 16.20 7.43 -5.54
N ASN A 122 17.35 7.89 -5.04
CA ASN A 122 18.15 7.19 -4.03
C ASN A 122 17.32 6.94 -2.76
#